data_AF-A0A4S2VAT7-F1
#
_entry.id   AF-A0A4S2VAT7-F1
#
_cell.length_a   1.000
_cell.length_b   1.000
_cell.length_c   1.000
_cell.angle_alpha   90.00
_cell.angle_beta   90.00
_cell.angle_gamma   90.00
#
_symmetry.space_group_name_H-M   'P 1'
#
loop_
_entity.id
_entity.type
_entity.pdbx_description
1 polymer ?
#
loop_
_entity_poly.entity_id
_entity_poly.type
_entity_poly.pdbx_seq_one_letter_code
_entity_poly.pdbx_strand_id
1 'polypeptide(L)'
;MPPPFPSRAVPAVLAGAVTALLAACGPSAAAGPAAPPRTAAAPATTGSAPATAPALPAATAAHAPAATPAKDPVDVRTRESVLSIPSAGISGLRVVPYEGTTDDVPGTRIQDRGHAASPYGKRGGVGPGQVGNFLVTAHRLSAGGPLRDLPAVGEGDTVTVVAGGVEYTYEITTTRKTSFRSQRSLDEQRAAVPGSPGATPTRAMITISTCATPEDHAEGNFWSDAQGNPEHRIDKIGVLRSTTTP
;
A
#
# COMPACT_ATOMS: atom_id res chain seq x y z
N MET A 1 -47.46 34.55 -25.79
CA MET A 1 -47.10 35.98 -25.78
C MET A 1 -46.43 36.29 -24.44
N PRO A 2 -45.09 36.23 -24.35
CA PRO A 2 -44.36 36.62 -23.14
C PRO A 2 -43.98 38.11 -23.19
N PRO A 3 -43.92 38.84 -22.05
CA PRO A 3 -43.47 40.23 -22.02
C PRO A 3 -41.94 40.34 -22.14
N PRO A 4 -41.39 41.44 -22.69
CA PRO A 4 -39.97 41.55 -22.98
C PRO A 4 -39.17 42.48 -22.03
N PHE A 5 -37.88 42.12 -21.83
CA PHE A 5 -36.72 42.96 -21.43
C PHE A 5 -36.62 43.49 -19.98
N PRO A 6 -35.42 43.86 -19.45
CA PRO A 6 -34.21 44.23 -20.19
C PRO A 6 -32.86 43.64 -19.76
N SER A 7 -31.99 43.58 -20.77
CA SER A 7 -30.54 43.44 -20.73
C SER A 7 -29.90 44.53 -19.85
N ARG A 8 -28.97 44.14 -18.99
CA ARG A 8 -28.05 45.07 -18.32
C ARG A 8 -26.61 44.89 -18.82
N ALA A 9 -26.01 46.05 -19.03
CA ALA A 9 -24.79 46.30 -19.76
C ALA A 9 -23.52 45.75 -19.09
N VAL A 10 -22.57 45.40 -19.97
CA VAL A 10 -21.16 45.13 -19.70
C VAL A 10 -20.44 46.47 -19.49
N PRO A 11 -19.61 46.66 -18.45
CA PRO A 11 -18.56 47.66 -18.49
C PRO A 11 -17.28 47.05 -19.07
N ALA A 12 -16.72 47.77 -20.03
CA ALA A 12 -15.46 47.48 -20.67
C ALA A 12 -14.30 48.21 -19.95
N VAL A 13 -13.12 47.60 -20.08
CA VAL A 13 -11.77 48.19 -20.02
C VAL A 13 -11.20 48.58 -18.65
N LEU A 14 -10.15 47.87 -18.25
CA LEU A 14 -8.87 48.51 -17.90
C LEU A 14 -7.71 47.56 -18.22
N ALA A 15 -6.97 47.92 -19.27
CA ALA A 15 -5.67 47.38 -19.62
C ALA A 15 -4.64 47.88 -18.60
N GLY A 16 -3.87 46.96 -18.01
CA GLY A 16 -2.79 47.25 -17.08
C GLY A 16 -1.51 46.53 -17.51
N ALA A 17 -0.45 47.30 -17.68
CA ALA A 17 0.82 47.02 -18.34
C ALA A 17 1.57 45.73 -17.92
N VAL A 18 2.18 45.12 -18.93
CA VAL A 18 3.33 44.22 -18.84
C VAL A 18 4.54 45.00 -18.35
N THR A 19 5.23 44.51 -17.32
CA THR A 19 6.63 44.87 -17.07
C THR A 19 7.41 43.60 -16.78
N ALA A 20 8.40 43.32 -17.63
CA ALA A 20 9.36 42.24 -17.50
C ALA A 20 10.74 42.83 -17.17
N LEU A 21 11.62 41.96 -16.64
CA LEU A 21 13.08 42.08 -16.46
C LEU A 21 13.55 42.90 -15.21
N LEU A 22 14.49 42.47 -14.35
CA LEU A 22 15.59 41.49 -14.43
C LEU A 22 15.88 40.90 -13.04
N ALA A 23 16.07 39.58 -12.94
CA ALA A 23 16.76 38.94 -11.81
C ALA A 23 18.23 38.75 -12.19
N ALA A 24 19.12 39.42 -11.46
CA ALA A 24 20.56 39.33 -11.65
C ALA A 24 21.14 38.07 -10.98
N CYS A 25 21.94 37.33 -11.75
CA CYS A 25 22.77 36.23 -11.29
C CYS A 25 23.87 36.71 -10.33
N GLY A 26 24.10 35.99 -9.24
CA GLY A 26 25.28 36.09 -8.39
C GLY A 26 25.86 34.69 -8.12
N PRO A 27 27.18 34.47 -8.28
CA PRO A 27 27.78 33.15 -8.21
C PRO A 27 28.25 32.82 -6.78
N SER A 28 28.16 31.55 -6.38
CA SER A 28 29.01 31.04 -5.31
C SER A 28 29.26 29.54 -5.51
N ALA A 29 30.37 29.24 -6.19
CA ALA A 29 30.95 27.91 -6.21
C ALA A 29 32.45 28.07 -5.92
N ALA A 30 32.80 27.81 -4.66
CA ALA A 30 34.19 27.70 -4.22
C ALA A 30 34.79 26.42 -4.80
N ALA A 31 35.77 26.57 -5.68
CA ALA A 31 36.65 25.50 -6.12
C ALA A 31 37.74 25.24 -5.07
N GLY A 32 37.82 24.02 -4.56
CA GLY A 32 38.94 23.51 -3.76
C GLY A 32 39.60 22.34 -4.50
N PRO A 33 40.95 22.25 -4.55
CA PRO A 33 41.66 21.37 -5.45
C PRO A 33 41.85 19.94 -4.94
N ALA A 34 42.22 19.08 -5.89
CA ALA A 34 42.44 17.65 -5.84
C ALA A 34 43.46 17.15 -4.78
N ALA A 35 43.27 15.89 -4.36
CA ALA A 35 44.31 15.05 -3.77
C ALA A 35 44.35 13.66 -4.46
N PRO A 36 45.55 13.10 -4.76
CA PRO A 36 45.75 11.90 -5.60
C PRO A 36 45.71 10.56 -4.80
N PRO A 37 45.75 9.39 -5.49
CA PRO A 37 45.46 8.09 -4.88
C PRO A 37 46.69 7.49 -4.20
N ARG A 38 46.47 6.57 -3.24
CA ARG A 38 47.53 5.72 -2.69
C ARG A 38 47.19 4.24 -2.83
N THR A 39 48.16 3.56 -3.40
CA THR A 39 48.26 2.17 -3.79
C THR A 39 48.47 1.23 -2.59
N ALA A 40 47.95 0.01 -2.75
CA ALA A 40 48.43 -1.31 -2.29
C ALA A 40 49.43 -1.43 -1.11
N ALA A 41 49.14 -2.36 -0.19
CA ALA A 41 49.99 -3.51 0.10
C ALA A 41 49.33 -4.47 1.10
N ALA A 42 49.26 -5.75 0.72
CA ALA A 42 49.23 -6.87 1.66
C ALA A 42 50.68 -7.24 2.03
N PRO A 43 50.88 -7.90 3.18
CA PRO A 43 51.56 -9.20 3.12
C PRO A 43 50.96 -10.27 4.05
N ALA A 44 51.15 -11.52 3.63
CA ALA A 44 51.07 -12.75 4.45
C ALA A 44 52.27 -12.79 5.45
N THR A 45 52.40 -13.61 6.49
CA THR A 45 52.17 -15.04 6.72
C THR A 45 52.34 -15.37 8.23
N THR A 46 51.80 -16.53 8.65
CA THR A 46 52.31 -17.50 9.66
C THR A 46 52.33 -17.19 11.17
N GLY A 47 51.73 -18.10 11.96
CA GLY A 47 52.01 -18.27 13.40
C GLY A 47 51.05 -19.22 14.12
N SER A 48 51.59 -20.35 14.61
CA SER A 48 50.93 -21.55 15.16
C SER A 48 50.20 -21.44 16.52
N ALA A 49 49.06 -22.16 16.61
CA ALA A 49 48.63 -23.14 17.64
C ALA A 49 48.48 -22.72 19.13
N PRO A 50 47.91 -23.58 20.01
CA PRO A 50 46.55 -23.43 20.54
C PRO A 50 46.50 -23.08 22.03
N ALA A 51 45.49 -22.30 22.45
CA ALA A 51 45.19 -22.07 23.85
C ALA A 51 43.92 -22.82 24.25
N THR A 52 44.11 -23.85 25.07
CA THR A 52 43.09 -24.59 25.81
C THR A 52 42.34 -23.64 26.74
N ALA A 53 41.02 -23.54 26.61
CA ALA A 53 40.16 -22.87 27.58
C ALA A 53 39.09 -23.86 28.11
N PRO A 54 38.69 -23.77 29.40
CA PRO A 54 37.90 -24.80 30.06
C PRO A 54 36.43 -24.79 29.63
N ALA A 55 35.85 -25.98 29.54
CA ALA A 55 34.42 -26.18 29.29
C ALA A 55 33.56 -25.61 30.43
N LEU A 56 32.64 -24.70 30.09
CA LEU A 56 31.50 -24.33 30.94
C LEU A 56 30.39 -25.38 30.77
N PRO A 57 29.64 -25.71 31.85
CA PRO A 57 28.62 -26.74 31.81
C PRO A 57 27.45 -26.35 30.91
N ALA A 58 26.98 -27.32 30.12
CA ALA A 58 25.84 -27.21 29.24
C ALA A 58 24.56 -26.82 30.02
N ALA A 59 24.03 -25.64 29.74
CA ALA A 59 22.66 -25.31 30.10
C ALA A 59 21.73 -26.22 29.29
N THR A 60 21.02 -27.09 29.99
CA THR A 60 19.97 -27.94 29.43
C THR A 60 18.87 -27.04 28.90
N ALA A 61 18.87 -26.75 27.60
CA ALA A 61 17.74 -26.14 26.93
C ALA A 61 16.57 -27.12 27.00
N ALA A 62 15.64 -26.85 27.91
CA ALA A 62 14.35 -27.54 27.98
C ALA A 62 13.69 -27.43 26.59
N HIS A 63 13.53 -28.56 25.91
CA HIS A 63 12.73 -28.67 24.70
C HIS A 63 11.29 -28.30 25.06
N ALA A 64 10.85 -27.10 24.65
CA ALA A 64 9.44 -26.80 24.58
C ALA A 64 8.80 -27.77 23.57
N PRO A 65 7.65 -28.39 23.89
CA PRO A 65 7.01 -29.32 22.96
C PRO A 65 6.61 -28.55 21.70
N ALA A 66 7.10 -29.03 20.56
CA ALA A 66 6.71 -28.53 19.25
C ALA A 66 5.19 -28.63 19.10
N ALA A 67 4.54 -27.48 18.90
CA ALA A 67 3.12 -27.42 18.58
C ALA A 67 2.86 -28.29 17.34
N THR A 68 1.98 -29.28 17.49
CA THR A 68 1.58 -30.18 16.40
C THR A 68 0.83 -29.35 15.35
N PRO A 69 1.21 -29.39 14.05
CA PRO A 69 0.50 -28.65 13.02
C PRO A 69 -0.94 -29.15 12.90
N ALA A 70 -1.89 -28.22 12.94
CA ALA A 70 -3.30 -28.53 12.73
C ALA A 70 -3.53 -29.14 11.34
N LYS A 71 -4.38 -30.16 11.32
CA LYS A 71 -4.65 -31.08 10.22
C LYS A 71 -5.69 -30.46 9.29
N ASP A 72 -5.24 -29.62 8.35
CA ASP A 72 -5.77 -29.37 6.99
C ASP A 72 -5.17 -28.06 6.45
N PRO A 73 -4.31 -28.08 5.42
CA PRO A 73 -3.80 -26.85 4.81
C PRO A 73 -4.86 -26.27 3.87
N VAL A 74 -6.01 -25.85 4.39
CA VAL A 74 -6.88 -24.97 3.62
C VAL A 74 -6.10 -23.68 3.40
N ASP A 75 -5.87 -23.36 2.13
CA ASP A 75 -5.12 -22.16 1.76
C ASP A 75 -5.82 -20.93 2.34
N VAL A 76 -5.15 -20.19 3.23
CA VAL A 76 -5.70 -18.99 3.86
C VAL A 76 -6.10 -17.93 2.81
N ARG A 77 -5.54 -18.02 1.58
CA ARG A 77 -5.94 -17.20 0.41
C ARG A 77 -7.38 -17.40 -0.03
N THR A 78 -7.96 -18.58 0.20
CA THR A 78 -9.31 -18.93 -0.26
C THR A 78 -10.34 -18.89 0.87
N ARG A 79 -9.95 -18.41 2.06
CA ARG A 79 -10.85 -18.24 3.20
C ARG A 79 -11.36 -16.80 3.29
N GLU A 80 -12.64 -16.66 3.61
CA GLU A 80 -13.16 -15.36 4.03
C GLU A 80 -12.46 -14.87 5.29
N SER A 81 -12.34 -13.55 5.38
CA SER A 81 -11.76 -12.88 6.53
C SER A 81 -12.58 -11.66 6.92
N VAL A 82 -12.30 -11.14 8.11
CA VAL A 82 -12.95 -9.95 8.66
C VAL A 82 -11.88 -8.91 8.96
N LEU A 83 -12.05 -7.71 8.42
CA LEU A 83 -11.10 -6.60 8.54
C LEU A 83 -11.65 -5.49 9.43
N SER A 84 -10.80 -4.94 10.29
CA SER A 84 -11.10 -3.77 11.12
C SER A 84 -9.95 -2.76 11.08
N ILE A 85 -10.30 -1.47 11.03
CA ILE A 85 -9.37 -0.33 11.09
C ILE A 85 -9.96 0.69 12.08
N PRO A 86 -9.57 0.64 13.37
CA PRO A 86 -10.17 1.49 14.40
C PRO A 86 -10.07 3.00 14.12
N SER A 87 -8.95 3.47 13.58
CA SER A 87 -8.73 4.91 13.29
C SER A 87 -9.69 5.48 12.24
N ALA A 88 -10.27 4.64 11.39
CA ALA A 88 -11.26 5.01 10.39
C ALA A 88 -12.68 4.53 10.74
N GLY A 89 -12.92 4.03 11.95
CA GLY A 89 -14.23 3.51 12.37
C GLY A 89 -14.67 2.26 11.61
N ILE A 90 -13.78 1.59 10.88
CA ILE A 90 -14.09 0.38 10.12
C ILE A 90 -14.02 -0.81 11.09
N SER A 91 -15.13 -1.52 11.26
CA SER A 91 -15.19 -2.71 12.09
C SER A 91 -15.97 -3.81 11.38
N GLY A 92 -15.48 -5.04 11.48
CA GLY A 92 -16.23 -6.21 11.00
C GLY A 92 -16.41 -6.28 9.47
N LEU A 93 -15.57 -5.59 8.69
CA LEU A 93 -15.71 -5.58 7.23
C LEU A 93 -15.38 -6.96 6.66
N ARG A 94 -16.39 -7.64 6.12
CA ARG A 94 -16.22 -8.93 5.43
C ARG A 94 -15.35 -8.76 4.19
N VAL A 95 -14.29 -9.57 4.09
CA VAL A 95 -13.39 -9.66 2.94
C VAL A 95 -13.60 -11.02 2.26
N VAL A 96 -14.09 -10.99 1.02
CA VAL A 96 -14.42 -12.18 0.22
C VAL A 96 -13.28 -12.48 -0.77
N PRO A 97 -12.65 -13.66 -0.70
CA PRO A 97 -11.60 -14.05 -1.63
C PRO A 97 -12.20 -14.44 -2.99
N TYR A 98 -11.49 -14.15 -4.08
CA TYR A 98 -11.85 -14.62 -5.44
C TYR A 98 -10.61 -14.73 -6.32
N GLU A 99 -10.66 -15.55 -7.37
CA GLU A 99 -9.57 -15.61 -8.35
C GLU A 99 -9.66 -14.43 -9.33
N GLY A 100 -8.63 -13.59 -9.42
CA GLY A 100 -8.70 -12.38 -10.26
C GLY A 100 -7.66 -11.30 -9.97
N THR A 101 -8.00 -10.03 -10.27
CA THR A 101 -7.21 -8.80 -10.02
C THR A 101 -8.04 -7.70 -9.38
N THR A 102 -7.39 -6.72 -8.75
CA THR A 102 -8.01 -5.63 -7.95
C THR A 102 -9.02 -4.72 -8.67
N ASP A 103 -9.06 -4.82 -10.00
CA ASP A 103 -9.73 -3.95 -10.96
C ASP A 103 -10.66 -4.71 -11.92
N ASP A 104 -11.02 -5.96 -11.63
CA ASP A 104 -11.86 -6.79 -12.50
C ASP A 104 -13.35 -6.87 -12.10
N VAL A 105 -14.17 -7.37 -13.03
CA VAL A 105 -15.63 -7.49 -12.86
C VAL A 105 -16.02 -8.42 -11.69
N PRO A 106 -15.40 -9.60 -11.49
CA PRO A 106 -15.63 -10.41 -10.29
C PRO A 106 -15.47 -9.63 -8.99
N GLY A 107 -14.38 -8.88 -8.84
CA GLY A 107 -14.12 -8.04 -7.69
C GLY A 107 -15.18 -6.96 -7.52
N THR A 108 -15.58 -6.28 -8.60
CA THR A 108 -16.64 -5.25 -8.56
C THR A 108 -17.97 -5.83 -8.06
N ARG A 109 -18.38 -7.01 -8.54
CA ARG A 109 -19.65 -7.64 -8.10
C ARG A 109 -19.66 -7.99 -6.60
N ILE A 110 -18.51 -8.26 -6.01
CA ILE A 110 -18.39 -8.46 -4.56
C ILE A 110 -18.56 -7.11 -3.85
N GLN A 111 -17.89 -6.08 -4.34
CA GLN A 111 -17.92 -4.73 -3.76
C GLN A 111 -19.31 -4.09 -3.84
N ASP A 112 -20.05 -4.33 -4.91
CA ASP A 112 -21.43 -3.84 -5.08
C ASP A 112 -22.40 -4.37 -4.01
N ARG A 113 -22.03 -5.43 -3.29
CA ARG A 113 -22.79 -5.96 -2.14
C ARG A 113 -22.36 -5.36 -0.80
N GLY A 114 -21.46 -4.38 -0.80
CA GLY A 114 -20.92 -3.75 0.41
C GLY A 114 -19.85 -4.58 1.12
N HIS A 115 -19.27 -5.56 0.44
CA HIS A 115 -18.15 -6.37 0.95
C HIS A 115 -16.82 -5.90 0.39
N ALA A 116 -15.72 -6.16 1.09
CA ALA A 116 -14.41 -6.05 0.49
C ALA A 116 -14.11 -7.29 -0.35
N ALA A 117 -13.34 -7.12 -1.41
CA ALA A 117 -12.90 -8.17 -2.31
C ALA A 117 -11.39 -8.37 -2.19
N SER A 118 -10.94 -9.62 -2.19
CA SER A 118 -9.51 -9.97 -2.15
C SER A 118 -9.14 -10.93 -3.29
N PRO A 119 -8.46 -10.46 -4.34
CA PRO A 119 -8.04 -11.34 -5.43
C PRO A 119 -6.91 -12.28 -4.99
N TYR A 120 -6.97 -13.54 -5.41
CA TYR A 120 -5.90 -14.55 -5.32
C TYR A 120 -5.61 -15.15 -6.71
N GLY A 121 -4.59 -16.02 -6.78
CA GLY A 121 -4.20 -16.74 -8.00
C GLY A 121 -3.01 -16.09 -8.71
N LYS A 122 -2.78 -16.42 -9.99
CA LYS A 122 -1.58 -15.97 -10.73
C LYS A 122 -1.41 -14.46 -10.80
N ARG A 123 -2.51 -13.71 -10.75
CA ARG A 123 -2.53 -12.24 -10.86
C ARG A 123 -3.10 -11.55 -9.62
N GLY A 124 -3.42 -12.34 -8.58
CA GLY A 124 -3.90 -11.86 -7.30
C GLY A 124 -2.81 -11.80 -6.24
N GLY A 125 -3.21 -11.46 -5.03
CA GLY A 125 -2.33 -11.37 -3.88
C GLY A 125 -2.14 -12.69 -3.13
N VAL A 126 -1.46 -12.60 -2.00
CA VAL A 126 -1.38 -13.66 -0.99
C VAL A 126 -2.51 -13.50 0.03
N GLY A 127 -2.65 -14.45 0.95
CA GLY A 127 -3.66 -14.39 2.00
C GLY A 127 -3.15 -13.70 3.26
N PRO A 128 -4.02 -13.49 4.26
CA PRO A 128 -3.62 -12.95 5.56
C PRO A 128 -2.41 -13.68 6.16
N GLY A 129 -1.47 -12.91 6.71
CA GLY A 129 -0.24 -13.39 7.35
C GLY A 129 0.85 -13.93 6.42
N GLN A 130 0.58 -14.13 5.12
CA GLN A 130 1.57 -14.69 4.21
C GLN A 130 2.57 -13.63 3.71
N VAL A 131 3.82 -14.04 3.50
CA VAL A 131 4.85 -13.20 2.88
C VAL A 131 4.43 -12.84 1.45
N GLY A 132 4.44 -11.55 1.14
CA GLY A 132 3.85 -10.99 -0.08
C GLY A 132 2.87 -9.87 0.25
N ASN A 133 1.91 -9.66 -0.65
CA ASN A 133 0.92 -8.59 -0.55
C ASN A 133 -0.50 -9.15 -0.53
N PHE A 134 -1.20 -9.02 0.61
CA PHE A 134 -2.61 -9.31 0.74
C PHE A 134 -3.41 -8.10 0.24
N LEU A 135 -4.17 -8.28 -0.85
CA LEU A 135 -4.86 -7.21 -1.56
C LEU A 135 -6.31 -7.14 -1.09
N VAL A 136 -6.76 -5.97 -0.62
CA VAL A 136 -8.14 -5.74 -0.19
C VAL A 136 -8.69 -4.50 -0.89
N THR A 137 -9.80 -4.64 -1.60
CA THR A 137 -10.45 -3.54 -2.32
C THR A 137 -11.90 -3.43 -1.91
N ALA A 138 -12.38 -2.22 -1.61
CA ALA A 138 -13.81 -1.98 -1.43
C ALA A 138 -14.21 -0.56 -1.87
N HIS A 139 -15.52 -0.40 -2.09
CA HIS A 139 -16.10 0.89 -2.47
C HIS A 139 -15.86 1.97 -1.41
N ARG A 140 -15.58 3.19 -1.88
CA ARG A 140 -15.49 4.37 -1.02
C ARG A 140 -16.86 4.99 -0.76
N LEU A 141 -17.63 5.19 -1.82
CA LEU A 141 -18.83 6.02 -1.79
C LEU A 141 -20.11 5.22 -2.04
N SER A 142 -20.05 4.19 -2.89
CA SER A 142 -21.15 3.30 -3.26
C SER A 142 -21.28 2.10 -2.32
N ALA A 143 -22.41 1.39 -2.40
CA ALA A 143 -22.70 0.18 -1.61
C ALA A 143 -22.46 0.34 -0.10
N GLY A 144 -22.87 1.49 0.45
CA GLY A 144 -22.66 1.85 1.86
C GLY A 144 -21.32 2.52 2.14
N GLY A 145 -20.38 2.50 1.20
CA GLY A 145 -19.03 3.05 1.33
C GLY A 145 -18.22 2.42 2.46
N PRO A 146 -17.97 1.09 2.45
CA PRO A 146 -17.26 0.42 3.55
C PRO A 146 -15.87 0.96 3.85
N LEU A 147 -15.22 1.60 2.86
CA LEU A 147 -13.91 2.24 2.99
C LEU A 147 -13.98 3.77 2.84
N ARG A 148 -15.13 4.38 3.15
CA ARG A 148 -15.36 5.84 3.03
C ARG A 148 -14.24 6.68 3.66
N ASP A 149 -13.85 6.30 4.87
CA ASP A 149 -12.89 7.04 5.70
C ASP A 149 -11.47 6.44 5.66
N LEU A 150 -11.22 5.44 4.81
CA LEU A 150 -9.88 4.89 4.58
C LEU A 150 -8.81 5.97 4.29
N PRO A 151 -9.08 7.06 3.54
CA PRO A 151 -8.08 8.10 3.30
C PRO A 151 -7.48 8.72 4.56
N ALA A 152 -8.24 8.78 5.66
CA ALA A 152 -7.81 9.35 6.94
C ALA A 152 -6.81 8.46 7.70
N VAL A 153 -6.69 7.18 7.34
CA VAL A 153 -5.77 6.23 7.99
C VAL A 153 -4.32 6.66 7.76
N GLY A 154 -3.57 6.89 8.82
CA GLY A 154 -2.20 7.37 8.80
C GLY A 154 -1.15 6.25 8.93
N GLU A 155 0.12 6.62 8.81
CA GLU A 155 1.23 5.74 9.22
C GLU A 155 1.17 5.48 10.74
N GLY A 156 1.45 4.25 11.16
CA GLY A 156 1.32 3.79 12.54
C GLY A 156 -0.07 3.27 12.93
N ASP A 157 -1.11 3.55 12.13
CA ASP A 157 -2.44 3.02 12.38
C ASP A 157 -2.49 1.51 12.20
N THR A 158 -3.34 0.87 12.99
CA THR A 158 -3.46 -0.59 13.01
C THR A 158 -4.60 -1.07 12.12
N VAL A 159 -4.35 -2.19 11.43
CA VAL A 159 -5.35 -2.98 10.72
C VAL A 159 -5.34 -4.39 11.30
N THR A 160 -6.50 -4.87 11.70
CA THR A 160 -6.67 -6.25 12.17
C THR A 160 -7.44 -7.05 11.14
N VAL A 161 -6.94 -8.25 10.82
CA VAL A 161 -7.60 -9.21 9.92
C VAL A 161 -7.78 -10.52 10.67
N VAL A 162 -9.01 -11.00 10.79
CA VAL A 162 -9.32 -12.30 11.39
C VAL A 162 -9.68 -13.28 10.29
N ALA A 163 -8.96 -14.40 10.21
CA ALA A 163 -9.20 -15.44 9.21
C ALA A 163 -8.93 -16.82 9.81
N GLY A 164 -9.87 -17.75 9.66
CA GLY A 164 -9.69 -19.13 10.13
C GLY A 164 -9.40 -19.26 11.63
N GLY A 165 -9.91 -18.34 12.44
CA GLY A 165 -9.66 -18.28 13.88
C GLY A 165 -8.35 -17.60 14.27
N VAL A 166 -7.52 -17.15 13.33
CA VAL A 166 -6.26 -16.44 13.61
C VAL A 166 -6.45 -14.94 13.39
N GLU A 167 -5.91 -14.14 14.28
CA GLU A 167 -5.86 -12.68 14.17
C GLU A 167 -4.49 -12.22 13.68
N TYR A 168 -4.47 -11.41 12.63
CA TYR A 168 -3.29 -10.82 12.03
C TYR A 168 -3.34 -9.31 12.19
N THR A 169 -2.33 -8.74 12.84
CA THR A 169 -2.26 -7.30 13.12
C THR A 169 -1.18 -6.67 12.28
N TYR A 170 -1.59 -5.79 11.38
CA TYR A 170 -0.74 -5.00 10.50
C TYR A 170 -0.67 -3.56 10.99
N GLU A 171 0.47 -2.92 10.77
CA GLU A 171 0.66 -1.49 10.99
C GLU A 171 0.84 -0.81 9.62
N ILE A 172 0.10 0.27 9.38
CA ILE A 172 0.22 1.05 8.14
C ILE A 172 1.57 1.76 8.11
N THR A 173 2.30 1.60 7.02
CA THR A 173 3.64 2.19 6.86
C THR A 173 3.73 3.16 5.69
N THR A 174 2.75 3.15 4.77
CA THR A 174 2.83 3.95 3.54
C THR A 174 1.44 4.19 2.96
N THR A 175 1.22 5.40 2.42
CA THR A 175 0.08 5.70 1.54
C THR A 175 0.58 5.86 0.10
N ARG A 176 -0.14 5.31 -0.88
CA ARG A 176 0.18 5.46 -2.31
C ARG A 176 -1.08 5.84 -3.12
N LYS A 177 -0.89 6.52 -4.25
CA LYS A 177 -1.94 6.76 -5.25
C LYS A 177 -1.72 5.79 -6.42
N THR A 178 -2.76 5.05 -6.81
CA THR A 178 -2.73 4.14 -7.97
C THR A 178 -3.53 4.76 -9.09
N SER A 179 -2.98 4.84 -10.31
CA SER A 179 -3.69 5.34 -11.50
C SER A 179 -4.13 4.18 -12.40
N PHE A 180 -5.42 4.11 -12.71
CA PHE A 180 -5.99 3.16 -13.67
C PHE A 180 -5.53 3.42 -15.12
N ARG A 181 -5.02 4.62 -15.40
CA ARG A 181 -4.49 4.97 -16.72
C ARG A 181 -3.05 4.52 -16.93
N SER A 182 -2.42 3.94 -15.89
CA SER A 182 -1.03 3.50 -15.91
C SER A 182 -0.92 2.03 -15.55
N GLN A 183 -0.60 1.20 -16.55
CA GLN A 183 -0.34 -0.23 -16.34
C GLN A 183 0.75 -0.44 -15.28
N ARG A 184 1.82 0.37 -15.33
CA ARG A 184 2.88 0.36 -14.31
C ARG A 184 2.33 0.61 -12.90
N SER A 185 1.42 1.57 -12.74
CA SER A 185 0.84 1.91 -11.43
C SER A 185 -0.04 0.78 -10.88
N LEU A 186 -0.81 0.13 -11.76
CA LEU A 186 -1.59 -1.05 -11.41
C LEU A 186 -0.69 -2.25 -11.05
N ASP A 187 0.43 -2.43 -11.76
CA ASP A 187 1.40 -3.48 -11.45
C ASP A 187 2.13 -3.21 -10.13
N GLU A 188 2.43 -1.95 -9.82
CA GLU A 188 2.95 -1.53 -8.52
C GLU A 188 1.96 -1.83 -7.38
N GLN A 189 0.65 -1.68 -7.59
CA GLN A 189 -0.35 -2.02 -6.60
C GLN A 189 -0.37 -3.51 -6.30
N ARG A 190 -0.34 -4.32 -7.36
CA ARG A 190 -0.50 -5.78 -7.28
C ARG A 190 0.80 -6.52 -6.95
N ALA A 191 1.94 -5.84 -6.99
CA ALA A 191 3.24 -6.43 -6.72
C ALA A 191 3.30 -7.10 -5.34
N ALA A 192 4.04 -8.21 -5.25
CA ALA A 192 4.25 -8.93 -3.99
C ALA A 192 4.98 -8.06 -2.94
N VAL A 193 5.80 -7.11 -3.41
CA VAL A 193 6.25 -5.96 -2.62
C VAL A 193 5.54 -4.72 -3.18
N PRO A 194 4.57 -4.14 -2.46
CA PRO A 194 3.81 -2.98 -2.93
C PRO A 194 4.74 -1.86 -3.43
N GLY A 195 4.50 -1.35 -4.63
CA GLY A 195 5.33 -0.31 -5.26
C GLY A 195 6.61 -0.81 -5.94
N SER A 196 6.92 -2.11 -5.89
CA SER A 196 8.16 -2.67 -6.46
C SER A 196 7.91 -3.98 -7.23
N PRO A 197 7.36 -3.92 -8.46
CA PRO A 197 7.17 -5.08 -9.32
C PRO A 197 8.46 -5.87 -9.51
N GLY A 198 8.39 -7.20 -9.38
CA GLY A 198 9.52 -8.11 -9.54
C GLY A 198 10.45 -8.24 -8.34
N ALA A 199 10.29 -7.42 -7.29
CA ALA A 199 11.07 -7.57 -6.07
C ALA A 199 10.66 -8.83 -5.28
N THR A 200 11.64 -9.51 -4.69
CA THR A 200 11.40 -10.69 -3.84
C THR A 200 10.78 -10.26 -2.51
N PRO A 201 9.58 -10.75 -2.14
CA PRO A 201 8.96 -10.39 -0.87
C PRO A 201 9.65 -11.09 0.30
N THR A 202 9.92 -10.33 1.36
CA THR A 202 10.51 -10.83 2.62
C THR A 202 9.63 -10.59 3.84
N ARG A 203 8.52 -9.86 3.65
CA ARG A 203 7.59 -9.45 4.69
C ARG A 203 6.17 -9.82 4.30
N ALA A 204 5.32 -10.08 5.28
CA ALA A 204 3.88 -10.15 5.09
C ALA A 204 3.31 -8.73 5.09
N MET A 205 2.68 -8.34 3.99
CA MET A 205 2.18 -6.98 3.77
C MET A 205 0.70 -7.04 3.39
N ILE A 206 -0.02 -5.94 3.60
CA ILE A 206 -1.41 -5.74 3.18
C ILE A 206 -1.49 -4.45 2.37
N THR A 207 -2.29 -4.43 1.31
CA THR A 207 -2.69 -3.22 0.60
C THR A 207 -4.20 -3.10 0.62
N ILE A 208 -4.70 -2.05 1.27
CA ILE A 208 -6.13 -1.74 1.36
C ILE A 208 -6.38 -0.56 0.44
N SER A 209 -7.29 -0.72 -0.53
CA SER A 209 -7.45 0.21 -1.64
C SER A 209 -8.89 0.63 -1.83
N THR A 210 -9.10 1.92 -2.08
CA THR A 210 -10.40 2.48 -2.41
C THR A 210 -10.30 3.62 -3.43
N CYS A 211 -11.39 3.97 -4.09
CA CYS A 211 -11.45 5.02 -5.10
C CYS A 211 -11.10 6.42 -4.53
N ALA A 212 -10.40 7.24 -5.32
CA ALA A 212 -10.04 8.63 -4.99
C ALA A 212 -10.98 9.66 -5.65
N THR A 213 -12.22 9.27 -5.95
CA THR A 213 -13.17 10.12 -6.70
C THR A 213 -13.32 11.53 -6.13
N PRO A 214 -13.45 11.75 -4.81
CA PRO A 214 -13.49 13.10 -4.25
C PRO A 214 -12.24 13.92 -4.53
N GLU A 215 -11.05 13.33 -4.40
CA GLU A 215 -9.77 14.01 -4.65
C GLU A 215 -9.58 14.31 -6.13
N ASP A 216 -9.89 13.34 -7.01
CA ASP A 216 -9.83 13.54 -8.45
C ASP A 216 -10.75 14.70 -8.89
N HIS A 217 -11.99 14.73 -8.40
CA HIS A 217 -12.93 15.81 -8.71
C HIS A 217 -12.46 17.16 -8.17
N ALA A 218 -11.87 17.20 -6.97
CA ALA A 218 -11.30 18.42 -6.40
C ALA A 218 -10.11 18.95 -7.21
N GLU A 219 -9.38 18.05 -7.87
CA GLU A 219 -8.29 18.36 -8.82
C GLU A 219 -8.80 18.67 -10.24
N GLY A 220 -10.12 18.68 -10.47
CA GLY A 220 -10.74 18.91 -11.78
C GLY A 220 -10.68 17.71 -12.73
N ASN A 221 -10.34 16.53 -12.23
CA ASN A 221 -10.30 15.28 -12.98
C ASN A 221 -11.60 14.50 -12.81
N PHE A 222 -12.38 14.41 -13.90
CA PHE A 222 -13.66 13.68 -13.95
C PHE A 222 -13.59 12.43 -14.82
N TRP A 223 -12.38 11.95 -15.12
CA TRP A 223 -12.21 10.74 -15.93
C TRP A 223 -12.70 9.51 -15.17
N SER A 224 -13.31 8.59 -15.91
CA SER A 224 -13.60 7.23 -15.45
C SER A 224 -13.42 6.22 -16.58
N ASP A 225 -13.08 4.97 -16.24
CA ASP A 225 -13.08 3.87 -17.20
C ASP A 225 -14.49 3.33 -17.51
N ALA A 226 -14.57 2.27 -18.32
CA ALA A 226 -15.84 1.65 -18.70
C ALA A 226 -16.56 0.94 -17.54
N GLN A 227 -15.86 0.68 -16.44
CA GLN A 227 -16.37 0.07 -15.22
C GLN A 227 -16.75 1.12 -14.17
N GLY A 228 -16.55 2.41 -14.48
CA GLY A 228 -16.84 3.52 -13.57
C GLY A 228 -15.77 3.73 -12.49
N ASN A 229 -14.58 3.12 -12.63
CA ASN A 229 -13.47 3.46 -11.76
C ASN A 229 -13.00 4.88 -12.10
N PRO A 230 -12.77 5.78 -11.11
CA PRO A 230 -12.13 7.07 -11.37
C PRO A 230 -10.66 6.85 -11.77
N GLU A 231 -9.93 7.91 -12.07
CA GLU A 231 -8.52 7.76 -12.44
C GLU A 231 -7.71 7.13 -11.32
N HIS A 232 -7.99 7.49 -10.07
CA HIS A 232 -7.13 7.09 -8.97
C HIS A 232 -7.80 6.26 -7.88
N ARG A 233 -6.97 5.44 -7.22
CA ARG A 233 -7.22 4.87 -5.90
C ARG A 233 -6.23 5.39 -4.88
N ILE A 234 -6.67 5.40 -3.62
CA ILE A 234 -5.83 5.60 -2.44
C ILE A 234 -5.57 4.22 -1.85
N ASP A 235 -4.29 3.87 -1.76
CA ASP A 235 -3.80 2.62 -1.18
C ASP A 235 -3.18 2.90 0.19
N LYS A 236 -3.58 2.15 1.21
CA LYS A 236 -2.92 2.07 2.51
C LYS A 236 -2.15 0.75 2.57
N ILE A 237 -0.84 0.83 2.73
CA ILE A 237 0.06 -0.32 2.78
C ILE A 237 0.46 -0.55 4.23
N GLY A 238 0.29 -1.78 4.72
CA GLY A 238 0.71 -2.18 6.06
C GLY A 238 1.65 -3.37 6.06
N VAL A 239 2.40 -3.52 7.15
CA VAL A 239 3.32 -4.63 7.41
C VAL A 239 2.83 -5.39 8.63
N LEU A 240 2.82 -6.72 8.56
CA LEU A 240 2.42 -7.57 9.67
C LEU A 240 3.37 -7.36 10.87
N ARG A 241 2.78 -7.15 12.05
CA ARG A 241 3.50 -6.97 13.32
C ARG A 241 3.34 -8.16 14.26
N SER A 242 2.14 -8.71 14.34
CA SER A 242 1.84 -9.84 15.21
C SER A 242 0.75 -10.74 14.64
N THR A 243 0.77 -11.98 15.12
CA THR A 243 -0.24 -13.00 14.86
C THR A 243 -0.68 -13.58 16.19
N THR A 244 -1.97 -13.60 16.45
CA THR A 244 -2.56 -14.15 17.67
C THR A 244 -3.45 -15.33 17.29
N THR A 245 -3.19 -16.49 17.90
CA THR A 245 -4.05 -17.67 17.82
C THR A 245 -4.84 -17.77 19.13
N PRO A 246 -6.11 -18.19 19.11
CA PRO A 246 -6.92 -18.41 20.30
C PRO A 246 -6.34 -19.45 21.25
#